data_AF-A0A957GVZ6-F1
#
_entry.id   AF-A0A957GVZ6-F1
#
_cell.length_a   1.000
_cell.length_b   1.000
_cell.length_c   1.000
_cell.angle_alpha   90.00
_cell.angle_beta   90.00
_cell.angle_gamma   90.00
#
_symmetry.space_group_name_H-M   'P 1'
#
loop_
_entity.id
_entity.type
_entity.pdbx_description
1 polymer ?
#
loop_
_entity_poly.entity_id
_entity_poly.type
_entity_poly.pdbx_seq_one_letter_code
_entity_poly.pdbx_strand_id
1 'polypeptide(L)'
;VGSAHMLTYAFELLYAIYEEEGYSPPDIPRLILQHNLVGLEIDERAAALAAFALVMKARAKDRRFFRRGVMPQITTLRPIQFSEAELEAEVKNLVTHVIPRSSEESSTLAEGKDSSSKTPRNDMEEALRHDLTLFKEADNFGSLLRPMLSARQLRQLHEHLNRAAPTGQLQLFDQERRRKVRQAIVQALPLAQKYAVVVANPPYLGNFNDSLKKFAKTHYPDSKSDLF
;
A
#
# COMPACT_ATOMS: atom_id res chain seq x y z
N VAL A 1 -1.13 4.49 -12.66
CA VAL A 1 0.10 4.02 -13.34
C VAL A 1 -0.04 4.13 -14.86
N GLY A 2 -1.22 3.82 -15.40
CA GLY A 2 -1.54 3.96 -16.81
C GLY A 2 -0.59 3.16 -17.70
N SER A 3 -0.20 3.75 -18.81
CA SER A 3 0.75 3.19 -19.78
C SER A 3 2.22 3.17 -19.32
N ALA A 4 2.50 3.44 -18.04
CA ALA A 4 3.83 3.46 -17.44
C ALA A 4 4.79 4.57 -17.91
N HIS A 5 4.38 5.45 -18.83
CA HIS A 5 5.25 6.49 -19.40
C HIS A 5 5.95 7.31 -18.31
N MET A 6 5.21 7.81 -17.33
CA MET A 6 5.77 8.58 -16.21
C MET A 6 6.77 7.78 -15.37
N LEU A 7 6.47 6.51 -15.08
CA LEU A 7 7.38 5.65 -14.30
C LEU A 7 8.67 5.33 -15.07
N THR A 8 8.56 5.06 -16.37
CA THR A 8 9.73 4.79 -17.22
C THR A 8 10.59 6.02 -17.44
N TYR A 9 9.99 7.22 -17.49
CA TYR A 9 10.71 8.49 -17.54
C TYR A 9 11.44 8.76 -16.22
N ALA A 10 10.74 8.62 -15.09
CA ALA A 10 11.34 8.76 -13.76
C ALA A 10 12.48 7.76 -13.55
N PHE A 11 12.35 6.52 -14.05
CA PHE A 11 13.41 5.52 -14.01
C PHE A 11 14.70 6.02 -14.68
N GLU A 12 14.62 6.58 -15.89
CA GLU A 12 15.81 7.08 -16.60
C GLU A 12 16.44 8.29 -15.89
N LEU A 13 15.63 9.20 -15.36
CA LEU A 13 16.12 10.33 -14.57
C LEU A 13 16.84 9.88 -13.31
N LEU A 14 16.20 8.99 -12.53
CA LEU A 14 16.82 8.43 -11.34
C LEU A 14 18.09 7.67 -11.69
N TYR A 15 18.10 6.92 -12.80
CA TYR A 15 19.29 6.22 -13.25
C TYR A 15 20.46 7.19 -13.47
N ALA A 16 20.22 8.30 -14.17
CA ALA A 16 21.24 9.33 -14.39
C ALA A 16 21.74 9.93 -13.06
N ILE A 17 20.84 10.21 -12.11
CA ILE A 17 21.20 10.72 -10.79
C ILE A 17 22.09 9.72 -10.03
N TYR A 18 21.69 8.44 -9.97
CA TYR A 18 22.49 7.41 -9.29
C TYR A 18 23.87 7.22 -9.95
N GLU A 19 23.94 7.30 -11.28
CA GLU A 19 25.19 7.18 -12.03
C GLU A 19 26.13 8.37 -11.75
N GLU A 20 25.58 9.59 -11.72
CA GLU A 20 26.32 10.82 -11.37
C GLU A 20 26.84 10.79 -9.92
N GLU A 21 26.05 10.24 -8.99
CA GLU A 21 26.45 10.01 -7.60
C GLU A 21 27.44 8.83 -7.42
N GLY A 22 27.87 8.19 -8.50
CA GLY A 22 28.93 7.18 -8.50
C GLY A 22 28.49 5.75 -8.15
N TYR A 23 27.19 5.43 -8.20
CA TYR A 23 26.71 4.07 -7.98
C TYR A 23 27.10 3.14 -9.14
N SER A 24 27.33 1.86 -8.83
CA SER A 24 27.68 0.86 -9.84
C SER A 24 26.51 0.61 -10.81
N PRO A 25 26.68 0.81 -12.13
CA PRO A 25 25.59 0.69 -13.12
C PRO A 25 24.72 -0.58 -13.02
N PRO A 26 25.26 -1.77 -12.74
CA PRO A 26 24.44 -2.98 -12.59
C PRO A 26 23.53 -3.00 -11.35
N ASP A 27 23.83 -2.21 -10.32
CA ASP A 27 23.07 -2.16 -9.07
C ASP A 27 21.95 -1.12 -9.10
N ILE A 28 22.14 -0.05 -9.88
CA ILE A 28 21.21 1.08 -10.00
C ILE A 28 19.76 0.63 -10.29
N PRO A 29 19.48 -0.23 -11.28
CA PRO A 29 18.10 -0.62 -11.60
C PRO A 29 17.35 -1.26 -10.44
N ARG A 30 18.05 -2.06 -9.63
CA ARG A 30 17.45 -2.68 -8.44
C ARG A 30 17.11 -1.62 -7.41
N LEU A 31 18.04 -0.71 -7.13
CA LEU A 31 17.85 0.36 -6.15
C LEU A 31 16.62 1.21 -6.51
N ILE A 32 16.51 1.62 -7.77
CA ILE A 32 15.38 2.40 -8.27
C ILE A 32 14.04 1.69 -8.03
N LEU A 33 13.94 0.41 -8.40
CA LEU A 33 12.70 -0.35 -8.29
C LEU A 33 12.33 -0.70 -6.83
N GLN A 34 13.32 -0.85 -5.95
CA GLN A 34 13.11 -1.19 -4.54
C GLN A 34 12.84 0.03 -3.64
N HIS A 35 13.38 1.20 -3.99
CA HIS A 35 13.41 2.34 -3.07
C HIS A 35 12.74 3.60 -3.60
N ASN A 36 12.58 3.75 -4.92
CA ASN A 36 12.14 5.02 -5.49
C ASN A 36 10.78 4.94 -6.16
N LEU A 37 10.55 3.92 -7.01
CA LEU A 37 9.34 3.86 -7.83
C LEU A 37 8.27 2.98 -7.20
N VAL A 38 7.11 3.59 -6.93
CA VAL A 38 5.89 2.92 -6.48
C VAL A 38 4.72 3.32 -7.38
N GLY A 39 3.87 2.35 -7.74
CA GLY A 39 2.74 2.54 -8.62
C GLY A 39 1.43 2.00 -8.05
N LEU A 40 0.35 2.76 -8.24
CA LEU A 40 -1.03 2.35 -7.99
C LEU A 40 -1.83 2.34 -9.31
N GLU A 41 -2.59 1.28 -9.51
CA GLU A 41 -3.42 1.10 -10.71
C GLU A 41 -4.73 0.37 -10.40
N ILE A 42 -5.81 0.68 -11.10
CA ILE A 42 -7.10 -0.02 -10.95
C ILE A 42 -7.31 -1.08 -12.04
N ASP A 43 -6.72 -0.89 -13.24
CA ASP A 43 -6.74 -1.90 -14.33
C ASP A 43 -5.53 -2.84 -14.25
N GLU A 44 -5.79 -4.13 -14.07
CA GLU A 44 -4.75 -5.16 -13.95
C GLU A 44 -3.84 -5.28 -15.18
N ARG A 45 -4.38 -5.10 -16.38
CA ARG A 45 -3.61 -5.21 -17.62
C ARG A 45 -2.66 -4.03 -17.73
N ALA A 46 -3.12 -2.82 -17.40
CA ALA A 46 -2.28 -1.64 -17.33
C ALA A 46 -1.16 -1.81 -16.28
N ALA A 47 -1.50 -2.34 -15.10
CA ALA A 47 -0.52 -2.64 -14.07
C ALA A 47 0.57 -3.63 -14.55
N ALA A 48 0.15 -4.73 -15.20
CA ALA A 48 1.06 -5.73 -15.76
C ALA A 48 1.96 -5.16 -16.86
N LEU A 49 1.40 -4.37 -17.79
CA LEU A 49 2.17 -3.69 -18.84
C LEU A 49 3.19 -2.73 -18.24
N ALA A 50 2.83 -2.00 -17.19
CA ALA A 50 3.74 -1.09 -16.53
C ALA A 50 4.86 -1.80 -15.78
N ALA A 51 4.56 -2.91 -15.11
CA ALA A 51 5.58 -3.75 -14.49
C ALA A 51 6.54 -4.30 -15.55
N PHE A 52 6.00 -4.80 -16.67
CA PHE A 52 6.80 -5.27 -17.78
C PHE A 52 7.71 -4.18 -18.34
N ALA A 53 7.19 -2.98 -18.60
CA ALA A 53 7.96 -1.85 -19.13
C ALA A 53 9.13 -1.47 -18.20
N LEU A 54 8.89 -1.38 -16.89
CA LEU A 54 9.94 -1.11 -15.90
C LEU A 54 10.98 -2.22 -15.83
N VAL A 55 10.57 -3.49 -15.88
CA VAL A 55 11.51 -4.61 -15.92
C VAL A 55 12.36 -4.57 -17.19
N MET A 56 11.79 -4.20 -18.35
CA MET A 56 12.56 -4.04 -19.60
C MET A 56 13.53 -2.85 -19.53
N LYS A 57 13.12 -1.72 -18.94
CA LYS A 57 14.03 -0.59 -18.65
C LYS A 57 15.20 -1.01 -17.78
N ALA A 58 14.92 -1.74 -16.69
CA ALA A 58 15.95 -2.28 -15.82
C ALA A 58 16.88 -3.27 -16.54
N ARG A 59 16.32 -4.16 -17.35
CA ARG A 59 17.07 -5.15 -18.14
C ARG A 59 17.94 -4.52 -19.23
N ALA A 60 17.57 -3.36 -19.76
CA ALA A 60 18.38 -2.61 -20.70
C ALA A 60 19.67 -2.08 -20.06
N LYS A 61 19.64 -1.77 -18.75
CA LYS A 61 20.79 -1.27 -17.99
C LYS A 61 21.61 -2.38 -17.30
N ASP A 62 20.96 -3.43 -16.77
CA ASP A 62 21.62 -4.63 -16.25
C ASP A 62 21.26 -5.87 -17.09
N ARG A 63 22.24 -6.42 -17.83
CA ARG A 63 22.01 -7.63 -18.65
C ARG A 63 21.63 -8.88 -17.86
N ARG A 64 21.93 -8.91 -16.56
CA ARG A 64 21.63 -10.03 -15.65
C ARG A 64 20.38 -9.76 -14.81
N PHE A 65 19.62 -8.69 -15.08
CA PHE A 65 18.54 -8.22 -14.22
C PHE A 65 17.50 -9.31 -13.85
N PHE A 66 17.14 -10.19 -14.79
CA PHE A 66 16.20 -11.29 -14.51
C PHE A 66 16.68 -12.26 -13.41
N ARG A 67 18.00 -12.39 -13.21
CA ARG A 67 18.59 -13.24 -12.16
C ARG A 67 18.64 -12.54 -10.81
N ARG A 68 18.31 -11.25 -10.74
CA ARG A 68 18.34 -10.46 -9.49
C ARG A 68 17.11 -10.69 -8.61
N GLY A 69 16.01 -11.21 -9.17
CA GLY A 69 14.78 -11.50 -8.41
C GLY A 69 14.04 -10.25 -7.93
N VAL A 70 14.22 -9.11 -8.60
CA VAL A 70 13.63 -7.82 -8.22
C VAL A 70 12.44 -7.52 -9.13
N MET A 71 11.31 -7.15 -8.53
CA MET A 71 10.10 -6.75 -9.25
C MET A 71 9.74 -5.30 -8.92
N PRO A 72 9.17 -4.55 -9.88
CA PRO A 72 8.63 -3.21 -9.61
C PRO A 72 7.50 -3.24 -8.57
N GLN A 73 7.41 -2.19 -7.76
CA GLN A 73 6.36 -2.03 -6.77
C GLN A 73 5.09 -1.42 -7.39
N ILE A 74 4.38 -2.21 -8.21
CA ILE A 74 3.11 -1.82 -8.80
C ILE A 74 1.99 -2.62 -8.14
N THR A 75 1.11 -1.91 -7.43
CA THR A 75 -0.03 -2.50 -6.73
C THR A 75 -1.30 -2.22 -7.52
N THR A 76 -2.02 -3.30 -7.87
CA THR A 76 -3.37 -3.17 -8.42
C THR A 76 -4.37 -3.07 -7.26
N LEU A 77 -5.16 -2.01 -7.25
CA LEU A 77 -6.25 -1.81 -6.30
C LEU A 77 -7.45 -2.66 -6.73
N ARG A 78 -7.91 -3.52 -5.84
CA ARG A 78 -9.07 -4.37 -6.06
C ARG A 78 -10.12 -4.15 -4.99
N PRO A 79 -11.41 -4.28 -5.35
CA PRO A 79 -12.47 -4.40 -4.37
C PRO A 79 -12.20 -5.52 -3.37
N ILE A 80 -12.34 -5.21 -2.07
CA ILE A 80 -12.27 -6.20 -1.00
C ILE A 80 -13.47 -6.01 -0.10
N GLN A 81 -14.16 -7.11 0.21
CA GLN A 81 -15.30 -7.10 1.11
C GLN A 81 -15.17 -8.20 2.16
N PHE A 82 -15.43 -7.80 3.39
CA PHE A 82 -15.53 -8.67 4.56
C PHE A 82 -17.00 -8.74 4.98
N SER A 83 -17.46 -9.91 5.40
CA SER A 83 -18.64 -10.01 6.25
C SER A 83 -18.31 -9.49 7.65
N GLU A 84 -19.32 -9.08 8.42
CA GLU A 84 -19.09 -8.61 9.79
C GLU A 84 -18.41 -9.66 10.68
N ALA A 85 -18.78 -10.94 10.52
CA ALA A 85 -18.14 -12.01 11.27
C ALA A 85 -16.66 -12.19 10.92
N GLU A 86 -16.28 -12.05 9.63
CA GLU A 86 -14.88 -12.08 9.20
C GLU A 86 -14.11 -10.90 9.79
N LEU A 87 -14.69 -9.69 9.71
CA LEU A 87 -14.07 -8.45 10.16
C LEU A 87 -13.79 -8.46 11.67
N GLU A 88 -14.78 -8.84 12.49
CA GLU A 88 -14.62 -8.98 13.94
C GLU A 88 -13.52 -9.97 14.32
N ALA A 89 -13.49 -11.14 13.65
CA ALA A 89 -12.51 -12.18 13.93
C ALA A 89 -11.09 -11.70 13.62
N GLU A 90 -10.88 -11.06 12.46
CA GLU A 90 -9.55 -10.63 12.03
C GLU A 90 -9.04 -9.42 12.82
N VAL A 91 -9.89 -8.43 13.12
CA VAL A 91 -9.50 -7.27 13.94
C VAL A 91 -9.03 -7.74 15.33
N LYS A 92 -9.82 -8.59 15.98
CA LYS A 92 -9.47 -9.15 17.30
C LYS A 92 -8.16 -9.95 17.26
N ASN A 93 -7.97 -10.77 16.23
CA ASN A 93 -6.76 -11.57 16.07
C ASN A 93 -5.52 -10.69 15.85
N LEU A 94 -5.59 -9.72 14.94
CA LEU A 94 -4.44 -8.89 14.60
C LEU A 94 -4.05 -7.94 15.73
N VAL A 95 -5.04 -7.30 16.37
CA VAL A 95 -4.76 -6.38 17.48
C VAL A 95 -4.13 -7.11 18.67
N THR A 96 -4.57 -8.34 18.97
CA THR A 96 -3.99 -9.12 20.08
C THR A 96 -2.55 -9.55 19.86
N HIS A 97 -2.11 -9.71 18.60
CA HIS A 97 -0.78 -10.19 18.26
C HIS A 97 0.20 -9.11 17.79
N VAL A 98 -0.29 -7.95 17.35
CA VAL A 98 0.53 -6.85 16.81
C VAL A 98 0.73 -5.72 17.82
N ILE A 99 -0.21 -5.54 18.77
CA ILE A 99 0.00 -4.63 19.90
C ILE A 99 0.67 -5.42 21.03
N PRO A 100 1.86 -5.01 21.51
CA PRO A 100 2.43 -5.60 22.72
C PRO A 100 1.41 -5.42 23.85
N ARG A 101 1.04 -6.51 24.54
CA ARG A 101 0.42 -6.36 25.86
C ARG A 101 1.38 -5.53 26.68
N SER A 102 0.96 -4.35 27.13
CA SER A 102 1.65 -3.68 28.22
C SER A 102 1.67 -4.67 29.38
N SER A 103 2.82 -5.27 29.63
CA SER A 103 3.09 -5.88 30.91
C SER A 103 2.96 -4.78 31.96
N GLU A 104 2.00 -4.98 32.85
CA GLU A 104 1.89 -4.35 34.17
C GLU A 104 1.38 -2.91 34.18
N GLU A 105 0.08 -2.81 34.46
CA GLU A 105 -0.37 -2.00 35.59
C GLU A 105 0.45 -2.38 36.83
N SER A 106 1.59 -1.73 37.06
CA SER A 106 2.12 -1.55 38.41
C SER A 106 3.07 -0.35 38.47
N SER A 107 2.61 0.66 39.17
CA SER A 107 3.37 1.68 39.94
C SER A 107 4.88 1.81 39.68
N THR A 108 5.34 2.97 39.26
CA THR A 108 6.06 3.97 40.09
C THR A 108 6.56 5.13 39.23
N LEU A 109 6.69 6.30 39.86
CA LEU A 109 7.09 7.56 39.26
C LEU A 109 8.49 7.48 38.61
N ALA A 110 8.62 7.96 37.36
CA ALA A 110 9.82 8.62 36.87
C ALA A 110 9.50 9.41 35.60
N GLU A 111 9.80 10.70 35.64
CA GLU A 111 9.71 11.63 34.51
C GLU A 111 10.77 11.30 33.45
N GLY A 112 10.35 11.28 32.18
CA GLY A 112 11.23 11.12 31.04
C GLY A 112 10.44 11.25 29.75
N LYS A 113 10.49 12.44 29.14
CA LYS A 113 9.87 12.76 27.85
C LYS A 113 10.47 11.88 26.75
N ASP A 114 9.64 11.01 26.18
CA ASP A 114 9.82 10.61 24.79
C ASP A 114 8.45 10.33 24.14
N SER A 115 8.08 11.20 23.23
CA SER A 115 6.79 11.23 22.52
C SER A 115 6.78 10.17 21.42
N SER A 116 6.71 8.90 21.81
CA SER A 116 6.21 7.84 20.92
C SER A 116 4.73 7.63 21.21
N SER A 117 3.87 8.01 20.26
CA SER A 117 2.41 8.00 20.40
C SER A 117 1.89 6.60 20.73
N LYS A 118 1.58 6.35 22.01
CA LYS A 118 0.78 5.19 22.43
C LYS A 118 -0.67 5.44 22.02
N THR A 119 -1.04 5.02 20.82
CA THR A 119 -2.45 5.00 20.39
C THR A 119 -3.22 4.02 21.29
N PRO A 120 -4.33 4.45 21.94
CA PRO A 120 -5.20 3.57 22.70
C PRO A 120 -5.62 2.34 21.88
N ARG A 121 -5.78 1.19 22.54
CA ARG A 121 -6.10 -0.08 21.87
C ARG A 121 -7.41 -0.01 21.07
N ASN A 122 -8.42 0.68 21.59
CA ASN A 122 -9.71 0.86 20.90
C ASN A 122 -9.56 1.68 19.61
N ASP A 123 -8.75 2.74 19.64
CA ASP A 123 -8.48 3.58 18.45
C ASP A 123 -7.76 2.79 17.34
N MET A 124 -6.90 1.83 17.71
CA MET A 124 -6.27 0.92 16.73
C MET A 124 -7.26 -0.08 16.15
N GLU A 125 -8.15 -0.65 16.96
CA GLU A 125 -9.21 -1.56 16.49
C GLU A 125 -10.12 -0.85 15.50
N GLU A 126 -10.50 0.39 15.79
CA GLU A 126 -11.31 1.23 14.90
C GLU A 126 -10.56 1.56 13.59
N ALA A 127 -9.29 2.00 13.68
CA ALA A 127 -8.48 2.30 12.51
C ALA A 127 -8.24 1.07 11.61
N LEU A 128 -8.01 -0.11 12.21
CA LEU A 128 -7.85 -1.36 11.47
C LEU A 128 -9.16 -1.78 10.81
N ARG A 129 -10.29 -1.69 11.53
CA ARG A 129 -11.62 -1.97 10.98
C ARG A 129 -11.92 -1.07 9.79
N HIS A 130 -11.62 0.22 9.91
CA HIS A 130 -11.74 1.18 8.82
C HIS A 130 -10.88 0.75 7.62
N ASP A 131 -9.59 0.50 7.80
CA ASP A 131 -8.68 0.19 6.71
C ASP A 131 -8.99 -1.14 5.99
N LEU A 132 -9.52 -2.14 6.71
CA LEU A 132 -9.98 -3.40 6.12
C LEU A 132 -11.25 -3.20 5.27
N THR A 133 -12.12 -2.24 5.61
CA THR A 133 -13.36 -1.97 4.85
C THR A 133 -13.20 -0.90 3.78
N LEU A 134 -12.10 -0.15 3.80
CA LEU A 134 -11.77 0.95 2.90
C LEU A 134 -11.81 0.57 1.41
N PHE A 135 -11.47 -0.67 1.08
CA PHE A 135 -11.31 -1.12 -0.31
C PHE A 135 -12.58 -1.63 -0.98
N LYS A 136 -13.77 -1.48 -0.38
CA LYS A 136 -15.03 -1.97 -0.97
C LYS A 136 -15.29 -1.42 -2.38
N GLU A 137 -14.91 -0.17 -2.64
CA GLU A 137 -15.07 0.54 -3.92
C GLU A 137 -13.71 0.99 -4.47
N ALA A 138 -12.67 0.16 -4.31
CA ALA A 138 -11.30 0.53 -4.68
C ALA A 138 -11.10 0.81 -6.18
N ASP A 139 -11.87 0.16 -7.03
CA ASP A 139 -11.93 0.39 -8.48
C ASP A 139 -12.61 1.71 -8.86
N ASN A 140 -13.40 2.30 -7.97
CA ASN A 140 -14.02 3.61 -8.15
C ASN A 140 -13.14 4.73 -7.60
N PHE A 141 -12.67 4.61 -6.35
CA PHE A 141 -11.92 5.67 -5.68
C PHE A 141 -10.43 5.69 -6.02
N GLY A 142 -9.85 4.54 -6.36
CA GLY A 142 -8.43 4.42 -6.67
C GLY A 142 -7.52 5.03 -5.59
N SER A 143 -6.65 5.95 -6.00
CA SER A 143 -5.69 6.62 -5.12
C SER A 143 -6.31 7.67 -4.17
N LEU A 144 -7.63 7.91 -4.24
CA LEU A 144 -8.33 8.80 -3.31
C LEU A 144 -8.59 8.15 -1.95
N LEU A 145 -8.48 6.83 -1.85
CA LEU A 145 -8.59 6.11 -0.58
C LEU A 145 -7.54 6.61 0.43
N ARG A 146 -7.94 6.72 1.70
CA ARG A 146 -7.11 7.26 2.79
C ARG A 146 -7.10 6.28 3.97
N PRO A 147 -6.04 5.46 4.11
CA PRO A 147 -5.86 4.63 5.29
C PRO A 147 -5.71 5.50 6.56
N MET A 148 -6.24 5.02 7.68
CA MET A 148 -6.06 5.60 9.00
C MET A 148 -4.76 5.13 9.66
N LEU A 149 -4.35 3.88 9.40
CA LEU A 149 -3.09 3.37 9.91
C LEU A 149 -1.90 3.98 9.16
N SER A 150 -0.85 4.30 9.91
CA SER A 150 0.41 4.74 9.32
C SER A 150 1.09 3.63 8.53
N ALA A 151 1.93 4.00 7.56
CA ALA A 151 2.74 3.04 6.81
C ALA A 151 3.61 2.15 7.72
N ARG A 152 4.05 2.66 8.88
CA ARG A 152 4.79 1.86 9.87
C ARG A 152 3.93 0.76 10.48
N GLN A 153 2.71 1.09 10.93
CA GLN A 153 1.78 0.13 11.50
C GLN A 153 1.37 -0.94 10.47
N LEU A 154 1.09 -0.51 9.23
CA LEU A 154 0.77 -1.42 8.13
C LEU A 154 1.93 -2.38 7.80
N ARG A 155 3.19 -1.92 7.84
CA ARG A 155 4.35 -2.80 7.65
C ARG A 155 4.49 -3.82 8.77
N GLN A 156 4.26 -3.42 10.02
CA GLN A 156 4.28 -4.32 11.16
C GLN A 156 3.21 -5.42 11.04
N LEU A 157 1.99 -5.04 10.63
CA LEU A 157 0.91 -6.00 10.35
C LEU A 157 1.28 -6.94 9.20
N HIS A 158 1.86 -6.41 8.12
CA HIS A 158 2.29 -7.21 6.97
C HIS A 158 3.37 -8.24 7.35
N GLU A 159 4.38 -7.84 8.12
CA GLU A 159 5.41 -8.75 8.61
C GLU A 159 4.83 -9.83 9.52
N HIS A 160 3.92 -9.46 10.42
CA HIS A 160 3.27 -10.42 11.32
C HIS A 160 2.51 -11.50 10.53
N LEU A 161 1.74 -11.09 9.52
CA LEU A 161 1.00 -12.00 8.65
C LEU A 161 1.91 -12.95 7.86
N ASN A 162 3.11 -12.51 7.48
CA ASN A 162 4.06 -13.33 6.74
C ASN A 162 4.87 -14.29 7.64
N ARG A 163 5.01 -14.00 8.94
CA ARG A 163 5.72 -14.88 9.91
C ARG A 163 4.85 -16.03 10.39
N ALA A 164 3.53 -15.86 10.43
CA ALA A 164 2.61 -16.90 10.88
C ALA A 164 2.50 -18.03 9.84
N ALA A 165 3.24 -19.13 10.03
CA ALA A 165 3.09 -20.33 9.21
C ALA A 165 1.65 -20.89 9.32
N PRO A 166 1.06 -21.41 8.23
CA PRO A 166 -0.27 -22.01 8.30
C PRO A 166 -0.21 -23.36 9.03
N THR A 167 -0.63 -23.40 10.29
CA THR A 167 -0.73 -24.65 11.07
C THR A 167 -2.16 -25.22 11.02
N GLY A 168 -2.34 -26.47 10.54
CA GLY A 168 -3.54 -27.30 10.75
C GLY A 168 -4.67 -27.25 9.69
N GLN A 169 -5.46 -28.34 9.59
CA GLN A 169 -6.45 -28.67 8.53
C GLN A 169 -7.75 -27.82 8.45
N LEU A 170 -8.00 -26.85 9.35
CA LEU A 170 -9.13 -25.88 9.26
C LEU A 170 -8.91 -24.80 8.16
N GLN A 171 -8.26 -25.21 7.07
CA GLN A 171 -7.19 -24.46 6.41
C GLN A 171 -7.66 -23.49 5.34
N LEU A 172 -8.82 -23.71 4.70
CA LEU A 172 -9.23 -22.98 3.48
C LEU A 172 -9.96 -21.66 3.77
N PHE A 173 -10.94 -21.65 4.67
CA PHE A 173 -11.64 -20.42 5.06
C PHE A 173 -10.69 -19.44 5.75
N ASP A 174 -9.77 -19.96 6.57
CA ASP A 174 -8.73 -19.16 7.21
C ASP A 174 -7.69 -18.64 6.21
N GLN A 175 -7.47 -19.35 5.10
CA GLN A 175 -6.59 -18.88 4.01
C GLN A 175 -7.25 -17.77 3.21
N GLU A 176 -8.55 -17.87 2.91
CA GLU A 176 -9.26 -16.83 2.18
C GLU A 176 -9.34 -15.52 2.97
N ARG A 177 -9.70 -15.58 4.25
CA ARG A 177 -9.72 -14.39 5.12
C ARG A 177 -8.34 -13.76 5.23
N ARG A 178 -7.30 -14.56 5.51
CA ARG A 178 -5.91 -14.08 5.55
C ARG A 178 -5.46 -13.47 4.22
N ARG A 179 -5.90 -14.04 3.08
CA ARG A 179 -5.65 -13.47 1.76
C ARG A 179 -6.28 -12.08 1.62
N LYS A 180 -7.55 -11.92 1.99
CA LYS A 180 -8.25 -10.62 1.96
C LYS A 180 -7.55 -9.59 2.84
N VAL A 181 -7.21 -9.95 4.09
CA VAL A 181 -6.48 -9.07 5.02
C VAL A 181 -5.13 -8.66 4.45
N ARG A 182 -4.33 -9.61 3.96
CA ARG A 182 -3.03 -9.33 3.35
C ARG A 182 -3.18 -8.40 2.16
N GLN A 183 -4.19 -8.62 1.31
CA GLN A 183 -4.45 -7.80 0.15
C GLN A 183 -4.84 -6.36 0.56
N ALA A 184 -5.69 -6.19 1.56
CA ALA A 184 -6.07 -4.87 2.09
C ALA A 184 -4.84 -4.11 2.61
N ILE A 185 -3.97 -4.78 3.39
CA ILE A 185 -2.74 -4.16 3.91
C ILE A 185 -1.76 -3.79 2.79
N VAL A 186 -1.56 -4.68 1.81
CA VAL A 186 -0.67 -4.41 0.65
C VAL A 186 -1.19 -3.25 -0.20
N GLN A 187 -2.52 -3.12 -0.36
CA GLN A 187 -3.14 -1.99 -1.05
C GLN A 187 -3.06 -0.69 -0.23
N ALA A 188 -3.15 -0.77 1.10
CA ALA A 188 -3.07 0.40 2.00
C ALA A 188 -1.65 0.97 2.13
N LEU A 189 -0.62 0.12 2.11
CA LEU A 189 0.77 0.52 2.27
C LEU A 189 1.21 1.70 1.38
N PRO A 190 1.05 1.63 0.04
CA PRO A 190 1.41 2.74 -0.83
C PRO A 190 0.49 3.96 -0.67
N LEU A 191 -0.72 3.82 -0.14
CA LEU A 191 -1.62 4.95 0.12
C LEU A 191 -1.27 5.69 1.42
N ALA A 192 -0.74 4.99 2.42
CA ALA A 192 -0.34 5.54 3.72
C ALA A 192 1.08 6.15 3.72
N GLN A 193 1.87 5.87 2.68
CA GLN A 193 3.24 6.33 2.57
C GLN A 193 3.31 7.78 2.05
N LYS A 194 4.27 8.55 2.57
CA LYS A 194 4.62 9.87 2.03
C LYS A 194 5.66 9.72 0.93
N TYR A 195 5.48 10.47 -0.16
CA TYR A 195 6.37 10.51 -1.30
C TYR A 195 6.87 11.94 -1.53
N ALA A 196 8.11 12.07 -2.01
CA ALA A 196 8.67 13.38 -2.38
C ALA A 196 7.96 13.99 -3.60
N VAL A 197 7.55 13.13 -4.54
CA VAL A 197 6.82 13.50 -5.75
C VAL A 197 5.68 12.51 -5.93
N VAL A 198 4.48 13.03 -6.21
CA VAL A 198 3.31 12.21 -6.57
C VAL A 198 2.82 12.67 -7.92
N VAL A 199 2.66 11.72 -8.84
CA VAL A 199 2.04 11.96 -10.14
C VAL A 199 0.74 11.17 -10.18
N ALA A 200 -0.38 11.88 -10.27
CA ALA A 200 -1.68 11.28 -10.47
C ALA A 200 -2.09 11.43 -11.93
N ASN A 201 -2.65 10.36 -12.48
CA ASN A 201 -3.42 10.47 -13.70
C ASN A 201 -4.88 10.61 -13.28
N PRO A 202 -5.46 11.84 -13.24
CA PRO A 202 -6.85 12.00 -12.86
C PRO A 202 -7.72 11.12 -13.79
N PRO A 203 -8.87 10.60 -13.30
CA PRO A 203 -9.73 9.77 -14.12
C PRO A 203 -10.15 10.57 -15.35
N TYR A 204 -9.63 10.20 -16.51
CA TYR A 204 -10.10 10.74 -17.77
C TYR A 204 -11.48 10.14 -18.04
N LEU A 205 -12.48 11.01 -18.21
CA LEU A 205 -13.83 10.77 -18.78
C LEU A 205 -14.98 10.54 -17.77
N GLY A 206 -15.73 11.62 -17.48
CA GLY A 206 -17.19 11.80 -17.63
C GLY A 206 -18.21 10.85 -16.97
N ASN A 207 -17.90 9.59 -16.73
CA ASN A 207 -18.83 8.58 -16.21
C ASN A 207 -18.50 8.19 -14.76
N PHE A 208 -18.54 9.19 -13.87
CA PHE A 208 -18.49 8.92 -12.44
C PHE A 208 -19.79 8.30 -11.95
N ASN A 209 -19.67 7.26 -11.12
CA ASN A 209 -20.80 6.76 -10.34
C ASN A 209 -21.22 7.80 -9.27
N ASP A 210 -22.42 7.64 -8.72
CA ASP A 210 -22.95 8.60 -7.76
C ASP A 210 -22.13 8.66 -6.46
N SER A 211 -21.51 7.55 -6.04
CA SER A 211 -20.61 7.49 -4.89
C SER A 211 -19.42 8.45 -5.05
N LEU A 212 -18.70 8.37 -6.17
CA LEU A 212 -17.53 9.19 -6.45
C LEU A 212 -17.91 10.65 -6.68
N LYS A 213 -19.04 10.93 -7.35
CA LYS A 213 -19.57 12.30 -7.47
C LYS A 213 -19.85 12.93 -6.11
N LYS A 214 -20.49 12.18 -5.21
CA LYS A 214 -20.79 12.64 -3.86
C LYS A 214 -19.50 12.89 -3.08
N PHE A 215 -18.56 11.96 -3.12
CA PHE A 215 -17.26 12.09 -2.47
C PHE A 215 -16.49 13.33 -2.96
N ALA A 216 -16.38 13.52 -4.28
CA ALA A 216 -15.71 14.69 -4.86
C ALA A 216 -16.37 16.01 -4.44
N LYS A 217 -17.71 16.08 -4.45
CA LYS A 217 -18.45 17.26 -3.97
C LYS A 217 -18.19 17.57 -2.50
N THR A 218 -18.06 16.54 -1.66
CA THR A 218 -17.85 16.70 -0.21
C THR A 218 -16.41 17.05 0.15
N HIS A 219 -15.42 16.42 -0.47
CA HIS A 219 -14.01 16.54 -0.07
C HIS A 219 -13.17 17.44 -0.96
N TYR A 220 -13.62 17.74 -2.19
CA TYR A 220 -12.87 18.50 -3.20
C TYR A 220 -13.76 19.53 -3.92
N PRO A 221 -14.41 20.46 -3.21
CA PRO A 221 -15.40 21.37 -3.79
C PRO A 221 -14.85 22.29 -4.89
N ASP A 222 -13.58 22.69 -4.78
CA ASP A 222 -12.93 23.65 -5.67
C ASP A 222 -12.38 23.03 -6.95
N SER A 223 -12.06 21.74 -6.93
CA SER A 223 -11.49 21.01 -8.07
C SER A 223 -12.41 19.92 -8.63
N LYS A 224 -13.62 19.75 -8.08
CA LYS A 224 -14.59 18.75 -8.57
C LYS A 224 -14.89 18.95 -10.06
N SER A 225 -14.88 20.19 -10.56
CA SER A 225 -15.13 20.50 -11.98
C SER A 225 -14.10 19.92 -12.91
N ASP A 226 -12.85 19.75 -12.45
CA ASP A 226 -11.75 19.21 -13.25
C ASP A 226 -11.89 17.70 -13.49
N LEU A 227 -12.78 17.05 -12.73
CA LEU A 227 -13.16 15.67 -12.93
C LEU A 227 -14.23 15.55 -14.03
N PHE A 228 -15.17 16.51 -14.15
CA PHE A 228 -16.37 16.44 -14.99
C PHE A 228 -16.16 16.82 -16.46
#